data_AF-A0A3M6T8X4-F1
#
_entry.id   AF-A0A3M6T8X4-F1
#
_cell.length_a   1.000
_cell.length_b   1.000
_cell.length_c   1.000
_cell.angle_alpha   90.00
_cell.angle_beta   90.00
_cell.angle_gamma   90.00
#
_symmetry.space_group_name_H-M   'P 1'
#
loop_
_entity.id
_entity.type
_entity.pdbx_description
1 polymer ?
#
loop_
_entity_poly.entity_id
_entity_poly.type
_entity_poly.pdbx_seq_one_letter_code
_entity_poly.pdbx_strand_id
1 'polypeptide(L)'
;MYQEDLCWEGIWGLMADHGVRQWSDLQDKMKNTFIDHTGLTHSSCKILSSLGVTTPFFGPYGDQICYNGKFQHSYFLRYTIDTLHAIGKSRDARPLFSHTSLNVAHDHKGIRTQTLDISLENYVRAMANEQNTLTVILADHGNTYTGYSSEFLEGRFEMYHPSLFIIVPDRVAALLGRKAMSALGENQRRLVTMIELHHSLMVLVNPLSGNVKPKGLFTPIAMNRTCDDLELTLPNLCVCKGWDAPADNDTSRIPIAEFAMGQLNNRLENQIQNIYERSCQRLQPLWFENIRERNSKKDGTLITSMDIRVQAGDVVPQREDVFHVVVMTREMLGENSLQMTLVSFDRLTLFLTYAECADNGVDLKLCVCSRKGTHKMSEHMVHFGQRPVVRKLNNTNCLWLITWPFAKNTSNTYEVANLCHSQTYRVKIYVKKVSYIKFSCELPVTLTVTPGNVLFAFSVRKHISYWNTHIEVNTEVEKK
;
A
#
# COMPACT_ATOMS: atom_id res chain seq x y z
N MET A 1 1.78 20.49 21.89
CA MET A 1 1.99 21.15 20.59
C MET A 1 1.90 20.12 19.48
N TYR A 2 1.13 20.41 18.43
CA TYR A 2 1.18 19.67 17.16
C TYR A 2 1.53 20.66 16.06
N GLN A 3 2.43 20.33 15.14
CA GLN A 3 2.62 21.18 13.95
C GLN A 3 2.99 20.36 12.72
N GLU A 4 2.61 20.85 11.54
CA GLU A 4 2.94 20.23 10.26
C GLU A 4 3.14 21.26 9.15
N ASP A 5 3.93 20.90 8.14
CA ASP A 5 4.23 21.75 6.98
C ASP A 5 3.26 21.60 5.80
N LEU A 6 2.17 20.84 5.97
CA LEU A 6 1.07 20.73 5.02
C LEU A 6 0.12 21.93 5.06
N CYS A 7 -0.50 22.25 3.93
CA CYS A 7 -1.61 23.19 3.92
C CYS A 7 -2.86 22.54 4.54
N TRP A 8 -3.40 23.16 5.59
CA TRP A 8 -4.62 22.73 6.28
C TRP A 8 -5.88 22.77 5.40
N GLU A 9 -5.90 23.55 4.31
CA GLU A 9 -6.97 23.52 3.29
C GLU A 9 -6.80 22.36 2.29
N GLY A 10 -5.69 21.63 2.37
CA GLY A 10 -5.39 20.51 1.50
C GLY A 10 -6.21 19.26 1.83
N ILE A 11 -6.04 18.23 0.99
CA ILE A 11 -6.69 16.93 1.17
C ILE A 11 -5.96 16.03 2.19
N TRP A 12 -4.90 16.54 2.82
CA TRP A 12 -4.04 15.87 3.81
C TRP A 12 -3.79 16.79 5.00
N GLY A 13 -3.36 16.20 6.12
CA GLY A 13 -3.01 16.91 7.34
C GLY A 13 -4.16 17.00 8.35
N LEU A 14 -3.95 17.80 9.39
CA LEU A 14 -4.72 17.80 10.63
C LEU A 14 -6.23 18.01 10.44
N MET A 15 -6.64 18.76 9.40
CA MET A 15 -8.06 18.93 9.09
C MET A 15 -8.69 17.70 8.44
N ALA A 16 -7.99 17.06 7.53
CA ALA A 16 -8.40 15.78 6.95
C ALA A 16 -8.47 14.70 8.04
N ASP A 17 -7.47 14.65 8.92
CA ASP A 17 -7.39 13.70 10.05
C ASP A 17 -8.56 13.84 11.03
N HIS A 18 -9.07 15.07 11.21
CA HIS A 18 -10.24 15.36 12.05
C HIS A 18 -11.58 15.42 11.31
N GLY A 19 -11.57 15.21 9.99
CA GLY A 19 -12.77 15.22 9.14
C GLY A 19 -13.48 16.59 9.12
N VAL A 20 -12.73 17.69 9.21
CA VAL A 20 -13.26 19.05 9.24
C VAL A 20 -12.83 19.86 8.03
N ARG A 21 -13.61 20.90 7.68
CA ARG A 21 -13.37 21.73 6.49
C ARG A 21 -13.14 23.21 6.78
N GLN A 22 -13.38 23.66 8.02
CA GLN A 22 -13.12 25.03 8.44
C GLN A 22 -12.16 25.07 9.63
N TRP A 23 -11.34 26.12 9.71
CA TRP A 23 -10.40 26.32 10.81
C TRP A 23 -11.09 26.45 12.17
N SER A 24 -12.28 27.07 12.23
CA SER A 24 -13.09 27.16 13.45
C SER A 24 -13.47 25.78 13.99
N ASP A 25 -13.90 24.89 13.10
CA ASP A 25 -14.30 23.52 13.46
C ASP A 25 -13.09 22.73 13.96
N LEU A 26 -11.91 22.96 13.35
CA LEU A 26 -10.65 22.37 13.80
C LEU A 26 -10.31 22.84 15.22
N GLN A 27 -10.42 24.14 15.51
CA GLN A 27 -10.18 24.68 16.85
C GLN A 27 -11.08 24.03 17.91
N ASP A 28 -12.34 23.73 17.56
CA ASP A 28 -13.25 23.02 18.45
C ASP A 28 -12.92 21.53 18.58
N LYS A 29 -12.50 20.85 17.51
CA LYS A 29 -12.02 19.46 17.56
C LYS A 29 -10.76 19.33 18.41
N MET A 30 -9.82 20.26 18.28
CA MET A 30 -8.56 20.26 19.04
C MET A 30 -8.78 20.28 20.56
N LYS A 31 -9.83 20.98 21.04
CA LYS A 31 -10.21 20.97 22.46
C LYS A 31 -10.56 19.56 22.96
N ASN A 32 -11.09 18.71 22.08
CA ASN A 32 -11.46 17.33 22.39
C ASN A 32 -10.34 16.31 22.12
N THR A 33 -9.25 16.72 21.47
CA THR A 33 -8.12 15.84 21.12
C THR A 33 -6.83 16.21 21.85
N PHE A 34 -6.91 17.05 22.88
CA PHE A 34 -5.81 17.46 23.75
C PHE A 34 -4.64 18.13 23.00
N ILE A 35 -4.95 18.85 21.90
CA ILE A 35 -3.95 19.66 21.18
C ILE A 35 -4.06 21.11 21.65
N ASP A 36 -3.09 21.56 22.45
CA ASP A 36 -3.11 22.92 23.02
C ASP A 36 -2.86 24.04 21.98
N HIS A 37 -2.01 23.79 20.98
CA HIS A 37 -1.73 24.74 19.89
C HIS A 37 -1.10 24.04 18.66
N THR A 38 -1.25 24.67 17.50
CA THR A 38 -0.82 24.17 16.18
C THR A 38 0.54 24.69 15.69
N GLY A 39 1.28 25.42 16.54
CA GLY A 39 2.57 26.03 16.18
C GLY A 39 2.48 26.87 14.90
N LEU A 40 3.29 26.52 13.90
CA LEU A 40 3.36 27.23 12.61
C LEU A 40 2.46 26.66 11.50
N THR A 41 1.62 25.64 11.79
CA THR A 41 0.80 24.94 10.77
C THR A 41 -0.03 25.89 9.91
N HIS A 42 -0.62 26.94 10.52
CA HIS A 42 -1.46 27.89 9.78
C HIS A 42 -0.68 28.68 8.71
N SER A 43 0.65 28.81 8.85
CA SER A 43 1.49 29.51 7.86
C SER A 43 1.73 28.69 6.59
N SER A 44 1.63 27.36 6.67
CA SER A 44 1.92 26.44 5.56
C SER A 44 1.08 26.72 4.32
N CYS A 45 -0.23 26.97 4.45
CA CYS A 45 -1.06 27.32 3.30
C CYS A 45 -0.61 28.61 2.61
N LYS A 46 -0.23 29.64 3.37
CA LYS A 46 0.25 30.91 2.79
C LYS A 46 1.57 30.71 2.05
N ILE A 47 2.47 29.91 2.62
CA ILE A 47 3.77 29.60 2.01
C ILE A 47 3.56 28.83 0.70
N LEU A 48 2.81 27.72 0.74
CA LEU A 48 2.54 26.90 -0.45
C LEU A 48 1.79 27.68 -1.53
N SER A 49 0.76 28.45 -1.14
CA SER A 49 0.00 29.30 -2.07
C SER A 49 0.87 30.35 -2.76
N SER A 50 1.84 30.94 -2.05
CA SER A 50 2.79 31.90 -2.65
C SER A 50 3.68 31.28 -3.73
N LEU A 51 3.79 29.94 -3.75
CA LEU A 51 4.54 29.16 -4.72
C LEU A 51 3.63 28.51 -5.78
N GLY A 52 2.33 28.83 -5.78
CA GLY A 52 1.34 28.33 -6.74
C GLY A 52 0.94 26.87 -6.53
N VAL A 53 1.20 26.30 -5.35
CA VAL A 53 0.88 24.90 -5.02
C VAL A 53 0.04 24.81 -3.75
N THR A 54 -0.74 23.74 -3.59
CA THR A 54 -1.51 23.47 -2.37
C THR A 54 -0.94 22.30 -1.56
N THR A 55 -0.04 21.51 -2.16
CA THR A 55 0.66 20.40 -1.51
C THR A 55 2.15 20.45 -1.84
N PRO A 56 3.01 19.89 -0.98
CA PRO A 56 4.45 19.85 -1.25
C PRO A 56 4.86 18.74 -2.25
N PHE A 57 3.94 17.87 -2.68
CA PHE A 57 4.29 16.55 -3.22
C PHE A 57 4.87 16.57 -4.64
N PHE A 58 4.25 17.36 -5.51
CA PHE A 58 4.73 17.54 -6.87
C PHE A 58 5.66 18.75 -7.02
N GLY A 59 5.96 19.42 -5.89
CA GLY A 59 6.87 20.55 -5.80
C GLY A 59 6.37 21.80 -6.56
N PRO A 60 6.78 23.00 -6.13
CA PRO A 60 6.75 24.16 -7.01
C PRO A 60 7.89 24.07 -8.04
N TYR A 61 7.94 25.03 -8.97
CA TYR A 61 9.07 25.13 -9.91
C TYR A 61 10.41 25.15 -9.16
N GLY A 62 11.32 24.23 -9.52
CA GLY A 62 12.62 24.05 -8.85
C GLY A 62 12.62 23.09 -7.66
N ASP A 63 11.49 22.47 -7.31
CA ASP A 63 11.33 21.43 -6.29
C ASP A 63 11.77 21.80 -4.88
N GLN A 64 11.84 23.10 -4.59
CA GLN A 64 12.21 23.65 -3.29
C GLN A 64 11.06 24.46 -2.71
N ILE A 65 10.80 24.27 -1.42
CA ILE A 65 9.76 25.03 -0.71
C ILE A 65 10.45 26.06 0.17
N CYS A 66 10.66 27.24 -0.41
CA CYS A 66 11.37 28.35 0.20
C CYS A 66 10.40 29.50 0.51
N TYR A 67 10.58 30.11 1.68
CA TYR A 67 9.88 31.31 2.08
C TYR A 67 10.88 32.28 2.71
N ASN A 68 10.89 33.54 2.26
CA ASN A 68 11.78 34.59 2.77
C ASN A 68 13.27 34.15 2.88
N GLY A 69 13.78 33.50 1.84
CA GLY A 69 15.18 33.08 1.73
C GLY A 69 15.56 31.85 2.58
N LYS A 70 14.60 31.15 3.20
CA LYS A 70 14.85 29.92 3.95
C LYS A 70 13.89 28.80 3.52
N PHE A 71 14.31 27.55 3.69
CA PHE A 71 13.41 26.42 3.48
C PHE A 71 12.31 26.38 4.56
N GLN A 72 11.08 26.02 4.18
CA GLN A 72 9.92 26.02 5.07
C GLN A 72 10.16 25.22 6.36
N HIS A 73 10.68 24.00 6.26
CA HIS A 73 10.92 23.13 7.42
C HIS A 73 11.86 23.73 8.46
N SER A 74 12.77 24.63 8.05
CA SER A 74 13.70 25.28 8.97
C SER A 74 12.99 26.15 10.01
N TYR A 75 11.83 26.73 9.65
CA TYR A 75 11.01 27.51 10.57
C TYR A 75 10.37 26.62 11.65
N PHE A 76 9.87 25.44 11.26
CA PHE A 76 9.23 24.48 12.18
C PHE A 76 10.23 23.93 13.19
N LEU A 77 11.40 23.47 12.71
CA LEU A 77 12.48 22.98 13.58
C LEU A 77 12.94 24.07 14.55
N ARG A 78 13.12 25.29 14.06
CA ARG A 78 13.53 26.43 14.89
C ARG A 78 12.48 26.80 15.94
N TYR A 79 11.21 26.81 15.54
CA TYR A 79 10.10 27.13 16.44
C TYR A 79 9.99 26.15 17.61
N THR A 80 10.23 24.85 17.37
CA THR A 80 10.31 23.84 18.43
C THR A 80 11.42 24.15 19.43
N ILE A 81 12.63 24.46 18.94
CA ILE A 81 13.78 24.82 19.79
C ILE A 81 13.44 26.05 20.65
N ASP A 82 12.96 27.13 20.02
CA ASP A 82 12.67 28.38 20.72
C ASP A 82 11.54 28.20 21.76
N THR A 83 10.55 27.35 21.47
CA THR A 83 9.47 27.00 22.41
C THR A 83 10.00 26.24 23.62
N LEU A 84 10.85 25.23 23.41
CA LEU A 84 11.47 24.46 24.50
C LEU A 84 12.35 25.35 25.38
N HIS A 85 13.16 26.23 24.78
CA HIS A 85 13.95 27.21 25.53
C HIS A 85 13.09 28.16 26.38
N ALA A 86 11.95 28.62 25.84
CA ALA A 86 11.03 29.49 26.57
C ALA A 86 10.41 28.77 27.78
N ILE A 87 10.00 27.51 27.59
CA ILE A 87 9.48 26.65 28.66
C ILE A 87 10.55 26.41 29.73
N GLY A 88 11.78 26.06 29.33
CA GLY A 88 12.88 25.79 30.26
C GLY A 88 13.28 26.99 31.12
N LYS A 89 12.99 28.23 30.67
CA LYS A 89 13.26 29.46 31.43
C LYS A 89 12.14 29.84 32.41
N SER A 90 10.95 29.25 32.27
CA SER A 90 9.79 29.59 33.10
C SER A 90 9.54 28.51 34.15
N ARG A 91 9.51 28.90 35.43
CA ARG A 91 9.20 27.97 36.54
C ARG A 91 7.74 27.53 36.55
N ASP A 92 6.85 28.31 35.95
CA ASP A 92 5.42 28.05 35.89
C ASP A 92 5.02 27.26 34.63
N ALA A 93 5.97 27.02 33.72
CA ALA A 93 5.69 26.28 32.51
C ALA A 93 5.43 24.79 32.81
N ARG A 94 4.41 24.24 32.11
CA ARG A 94 4.07 22.83 32.17
C ARG A 94 4.95 22.02 31.21
N PRO A 95 5.14 20.71 31.45
CA PRO A 95 5.78 19.83 30.49
C PRO A 95 5.12 19.90 29.11
N LEU A 96 5.93 19.84 28.05
CA LEU A 96 5.45 19.88 26.67
C LEU A 96 5.59 18.49 26.02
N PHE A 97 4.47 17.97 25.53
CA PHE A 97 4.49 16.97 24.47
C PHE A 97 4.42 17.69 23.11
N SER A 98 5.42 17.48 22.26
CA SER A 98 5.53 18.14 20.95
C SER A 98 5.60 17.12 19.84
N HIS A 99 4.72 17.26 18.85
CA HIS A 99 4.75 16.54 17.59
C HIS A 99 5.00 17.52 16.43
N THR A 100 5.95 17.22 15.56
CA THR A 100 6.28 18.02 14.37
C THR A 100 6.39 17.08 13.17
N SER A 101 5.49 17.22 12.21
CA SER A 101 5.49 16.47 10.95
C SER A 101 6.05 17.32 9.83
N LEU A 102 6.99 16.77 9.06
CA LEU A 102 7.64 17.46 7.95
C LEU A 102 7.54 16.59 6.69
N ASN A 103 7.02 17.16 5.61
CA ASN A 103 6.77 16.48 4.34
C ASN A 103 7.84 16.81 3.30
N VAL A 104 9.06 17.11 3.76
CA VAL A 104 10.18 17.52 2.89
C VAL A 104 10.52 16.42 1.89
N ALA A 105 10.64 15.17 2.35
CA ALA A 105 11.00 14.01 1.52
C ALA A 105 9.80 13.41 0.76
N HIS A 106 8.60 13.95 0.98
CA HIS A 106 7.40 13.51 0.30
C HIS A 106 7.34 14.19 -1.08
N ASP A 107 8.34 13.88 -1.92
CA ASP A 107 8.59 14.53 -3.20
C ASP A 107 8.86 13.51 -4.32
N HIS A 108 8.51 13.87 -5.55
CA HIS A 108 8.58 12.96 -6.71
C HIS A 108 10.01 12.71 -7.26
N LYS A 109 11.03 13.41 -6.75
CA LYS A 109 12.43 13.30 -7.20
C LYS A 109 13.37 12.68 -6.16
N GLY A 110 12.96 12.62 -4.90
CA GLY A 110 13.77 12.19 -3.75
C GLY A 110 14.90 13.14 -3.34
N ILE A 111 15.02 14.32 -3.96
CA ILE A 111 16.19 15.20 -3.76
C ILE A 111 15.97 16.27 -2.69
N ARG A 112 14.72 16.57 -2.32
CA ARG A 112 14.43 17.68 -1.39
C ARG A 112 14.90 17.36 0.01
N THR A 113 15.07 16.10 0.37
CA THR A 113 15.66 15.65 1.63
C THR A 113 17.00 16.33 1.92
N GLN A 114 17.82 16.62 0.91
CA GLN A 114 19.12 17.32 1.06
C GLN A 114 18.96 18.73 1.67
N THR A 115 17.79 19.35 1.53
CA THR A 115 17.51 20.68 2.11
C THR A 115 17.35 20.63 3.64
N LEU A 116 17.17 19.43 4.23
CA LEU A 116 17.11 19.24 5.68
C LEU A 116 18.47 19.43 6.34
N ASP A 117 19.57 19.04 5.69
CA ASP A 117 20.89 18.82 6.29
C ASP A 117 21.28 19.86 7.34
N ILE A 118 21.40 21.14 6.95
CA ILE A 118 21.83 22.22 7.85
C ILE A 118 20.83 22.43 9.00
N SER A 119 19.53 22.43 8.69
CA SER A 119 18.49 22.69 9.69
C SER A 119 18.31 21.53 10.67
N LEU A 120 18.46 20.30 10.19
CA LEU A 120 18.36 19.08 10.98
C LEU A 120 19.61 18.92 11.86
N GLU A 121 20.81 19.20 11.35
CA GLU A 121 22.03 19.22 12.15
C GLU A 121 21.88 20.18 13.34
N ASN A 122 21.45 21.41 13.07
CA ASN A 122 21.21 22.41 14.11
C ASN A 122 20.16 21.95 15.13
N TYR A 123 19.08 21.31 14.66
CA TYR A 123 18.05 20.75 15.53
C TYR A 123 18.58 19.61 16.42
N VAL A 124 19.32 18.66 15.84
CA VAL A 124 19.93 17.54 16.57
C VAL A 124 20.90 18.06 17.64
N ARG A 125 21.76 19.02 17.29
CA ARG A 125 22.68 19.66 18.25
C ARG A 125 21.95 20.39 19.37
N ALA A 126 20.85 21.09 19.06
CA ALA A 126 20.05 21.76 20.07
C ALA A 126 19.40 20.74 21.02
N MET A 127 18.73 19.71 20.47
CA MET A 127 18.03 18.70 21.26
C MET A 127 18.97 17.85 22.13
N ALA A 128 20.21 17.62 21.69
CA ALA A 128 21.22 16.94 22.51
C ALA A 128 21.59 17.73 23.78
N ASN A 129 21.44 19.06 23.77
CA ASN A 129 21.71 19.92 24.92
C ASN A 129 20.49 20.12 25.84
N GLU A 130 19.29 19.74 25.40
CA GLU A 130 18.06 19.86 26.17
C GLU A 130 17.93 18.79 27.25
N GLN A 131 18.63 18.97 28.38
CA GLN A 131 18.80 17.96 29.43
C GLN A 131 17.50 17.37 30.05
N ASN A 132 16.34 17.95 29.80
CA ASN A 132 15.05 17.45 30.29
C ASN A 132 14.14 16.91 29.18
N THR A 133 14.68 16.69 27.97
CA THR A 133 13.88 16.37 26.79
C THR A 133 14.37 15.05 26.17
N LEU A 134 13.45 14.11 25.98
CA LEU A 134 13.66 12.97 25.10
C LEU A 134 13.17 13.35 23.70
N THR A 135 14.02 13.23 22.69
CA THR A 135 13.62 13.51 21.30
C THR A 135 13.61 12.24 20.48
N VAL A 136 12.53 12.03 19.72
CA VAL A 136 12.43 10.96 18.73
C VAL A 136 12.29 11.61 17.36
N ILE A 137 13.17 11.26 16.43
CA ILE A 137 13.13 11.67 15.03
C ILE A 137 12.89 10.40 14.23
N LEU A 138 11.78 10.33 13.52
CA LEU A 138 11.42 9.16 12.72
C LEU A 138 10.79 9.55 11.39
N ALA A 139 10.84 8.62 10.44
CA ALA A 139 9.95 8.61 9.29
C ALA A 139 8.82 7.60 9.52
N ASP A 140 7.64 7.87 9.00
CA ASP A 140 6.51 6.94 8.98
C ASP A 140 6.68 5.84 7.92
N HIS A 141 7.20 6.22 6.75
CA HIS A 141 7.62 5.32 5.67
C HIS A 141 8.77 5.94 4.85
N GLY A 142 9.37 5.18 3.93
CA GLY A 142 10.29 5.70 2.91
C GLY A 142 9.54 6.30 1.71
N ASN A 143 10.22 6.90 0.74
CA ASN A 143 9.56 7.66 -0.33
C ASN A 143 8.69 6.76 -1.24
N THR A 144 7.42 7.15 -1.46
CA THR A 144 6.42 6.43 -2.28
C THR A 144 6.13 7.11 -3.63
N TYR A 145 6.75 8.26 -3.92
CA TYR A 145 6.45 9.12 -5.07
C TYR A 145 7.49 9.06 -6.19
N THR A 146 8.56 8.27 -6.00
CA THR A 146 9.65 8.16 -6.97
C THR A 146 9.48 6.92 -7.84
N GLY A 147 10.02 6.97 -9.06
CA GLY A 147 10.15 5.77 -9.88
C GLY A 147 10.93 4.65 -9.18
N TYR A 148 11.87 5.01 -8.29
CA TYR A 148 12.68 4.03 -7.57
C TYR A 148 11.84 3.07 -6.72
N SER A 149 10.85 3.58 -5.98
CA SER A 149 9.95 2.77 -5.15
C SER A 149 8.92 1.99 -5.96
N SER A 150 8.56 2.44 -7.16
CA SER A 150 7.57 1.73 -8.00
C SER A 150 8.19 0.73 -8.97
N GLU A 151 9.44 0.95 -9.41
CA GLU A 151 10.09 0.16 -10.46
C GLU A 151 11.05 -0.90 -9.90
N PHE A 152 11.67 -0.65 -8.73
CA PHE A 152 12.71 -1.52 -8.17
C PHE A 152 12.27 -2.15 -6.85
N LEU A 153 12.66 -3.40 -6.63
CA LEU A 153 12.35 -4.10 -5.38
C LEU A 153 13.10 -3.49 -4.19
N GLU A 154 14.32 -3.04 -4.41
CA GLU A 154 15.17 -2.36 -3.42
C GLU A 154 14.51 -1.08 -2.91
N GLY A 155 13.93 -0.27 -3.81
CA GLY A 155 13.19 0.93 -3.44
C GLY A 155 11.97 0.62 -2.57
N ARG A 156 11.31 -0.53 -2.77
CA ARG A 156 10.21 -0.99 -1.91
C ARG A 156 10.67 -1.47 -0.55
N PHE A 157 11.83 -2.13 -0.47
CA PHE A 157 12.42 -2.44 0.82
C PHE A 157 12.77 -1.18 1.60
N GLU A 158 13.32 -0.16 0.93
CA GLU A 158 13.58 1.14 1.54
C GLU A 158 12.30 1.83 2.02
N MET A 159 11.23 1.75 1.22
CA MET A 159 9.90 2.28 1.58
C MET A 159 9.36 1.71 2.90
N TYR A 160 9.62 0.44 3.20
CA TYR A 160 9.19 -0.21 4.44
C TYR A 160 10.26 -0.22 5.55
N HIS A 161 11.37 0.48 5.36
CA HIS A 161 12.47 0.55 6.32
C HIS A 161 12.78 2.01 6.71
N PRO A 162 11.83 2.70 7.37
CA PRO A 162 12.01 4.09 7.75
C PRO A 162 13.09 4.26 8.81
N SER A 163 13.69 5.45 8.84
CA SER A 163 14.69 5.81 9.85
C SER A 163 14.04 6.06 11.22
N LEU A 164 14.71 5.67 12.30
CA LEU A 164 14.37 5.99 13.69
C LEU A 164 15.62 6.38 14.46
N PHE A 165 15.63 7.60 15.01
CA PHE A 165 16.68 8.13 15.86
C PHE A 165 16.08 8.61 17.19
N ILE A 166 16.74 8.28 18.29
CA ILE A 166 16.35 8.73 19.63
C ILE A 166 17.54 9.47 20.25
N ILE A 167 17.31 10.73 20.63
CA ILE A 167 18.29 11.55 21.34
C ILE A 167 17.96 11.50 22.82
N VAL A 168 18.89 10.99 23.62
CA VAL A 168 18.76 10.84 25.08
C VAL A 168 19.86 11.64 25.78
N PRO A 169 19.56 12.87 26.26
CA PRO A 169 20.50 13.66 27.06
C PRO A 169 20.84 12.99 28.40
N ASP A 170 21.98 13.33 28.99
CA ASP A 170 22.54 12.66 30.18
C ASP A 170 21.56 12.59 31.36
N ARG A 171 20.85 13.68 31.65
CA ARG A 171 19.87 13.69 32.74
C ARG A 171 18.65 12.81 32.44
N VAL A 172 18.20 12.75 31.19
CA VAL A 172 17.13 11.82 30.77
C VAL A 172 17.63 10.37 30.90
N ALA A 173 18.86 10.08 30.45
CA ALA A 173 19.45 8.75 30.57
C ALA A 173 19.56 8.29 32.03
N ALA A 174 19.92 9.20 32.95
CA ALA A 174 19.95 8.92 34.38
C ALA A 174 18.56 8.59 34.95
N LEU A 175 17.51 9.29 34.50
CA LEU A 175 16.12 9.02 34.90
C LEU A 175 15.59 7.70 34.32
N LEU A 176 15.89 7.39 33.06
CA LEU A 176 15.53 6.11 32.45
C LEU A 176 16.24 4.93 33.15
N GLY A 177 17.49 5.14 33.54
CA GLY A 177 18.29 4.17 34.26
C GLY A 177 19.02 3.15 33.37
N ARG A 178 20.04 2.50 33.94
CA ARG A 178 21.00 1.65 33.19
C ARG A 178 20.37 0.53 32.38
N LYS A 179 19.29 -0.10 32.86
CA LYS A 179 18.63 -1.20 32.16
C LYS A 179 17.98 -0.74 30.85
N ALA A 180 17.25 0.38 30.90
CA ALA A 180 16.61 0.97 29.72
C ALA A 180 17.66 1.44 28.70
N MET A 181 18.74 2.09 29.17
CA MET A 181 19.83 2.52 28.30
C MET A 181 20.58 1.34 27.64
N SER A 182 20.81 0.24 28.37
CA SER A 182 21.40 -0.98 27.80
C SER A 182 20.50 -1.56 26.70
N ALA A 183 19.19 -1.66 26.97
CA ALA A 183 18.23 -2.17 26.00
C ALA A 183 18.18 -1.33 24.73
N LEU A 184 18.19 0.01 24.85
CA LEU A 184 18.28 0.91 23.69
C LEU A 184 19.55 0.63 22.87
N GLY A 185 20.69 0.38 23.52
CA GLY A 185 21.93 -0.01 22.85
C GLY A 185 21.83 -1.33 22.10
N GLU A 186 21.27 -2.36 22.75
CA GLU A 186 21.07 -3.68 22.15
C GLU A 186 20.08 -3.64 20.99
N ASN A 187 19.02 -2.86 21.11
CA ASN A 187 17.91 -2.79 20.16
C ASN A 187 18.27 -2.11 18.83
N GLN A 188 19.38 -1.37 18.75
CA GLN A 188 19.89 -0.81 17.49
C GLN A 188 20.21 -1.87 16.43
N ARG A 189 20.36 -3.14 16.83
CA ARG A 189 20.61 -4.29 15.93
C ARG A 189 19.50 -5.33 15.99
N ARG A 190 18.28 -4.91 16.32
CA ARG A 190 17.09 -5.77 16.44
C ARG A 190 16.01 -5.34 15.47
N LEU A 191 15.14 -6.29 15.13
CA LEU A 191 13.94 -6.02 14.36
C LEU A 191 12.89 -5.35 15.27
N VAL A 192 12.70 -4.05 15.08
CA VAL A 192 11.78 -3.22 15.86
C VAL A 192 10.72 -2.59 14.97
N THR A 193 9.59 -2.24 15.56
CA THR A 193 8.45 -1.61 14.90
C THR A 193 7.98 -0.40 15.72
N MET A 194 7.07 0.38 15.14
CA MET A 194 6.43 1.50 15.84
C MET A 194 5.60 1.06 17.06
N ILE A 195 5.23 -0.21 17.17
CA ILE A 195 4.54 -0.77 18.35
C ILE A 195 5.46 -0.73 19.57
N GLU A 196 6.73 -1.11 19.41
CA GLU A 196 7.70 -1.03 20.51
C GLU A 196 7.97 0.42 20.92
N LEU A 197 8.03 1.34 19.94
CA LEU A 197 8.17 2.78 20.22
C LEU A 197 6.97 3.32 20.99
N HIS A 198 5.74 2.99 20.56
CA HIS A 198 4.52 3.37 21.25
C HIS A 198 4.55 2.92 22.72
N HIS A 199 4.87 1.65 22.98
CA HIS A 199 4.97 1.13 24.35
C HIS A 199 6.05 1.82 25.19
N SER A 200 7.16 2.27 24.57
CA SER A 200 8.16 3.09 25.26
C SER A 200 7.63 4.47 25.62
N LEU A 201 6.95 5.16 24.69
CA LEU A 201 6.37 6.48 24.95
C LEU A 201 5.31 6.44 26.04
N MET A 202 4.52 5.36 26.11
CA MET A 202 3.50 5.18 27.16
C MET A 202 4.09 5.09 28.58
N VAL A 203 5.37 4.75 28.73
CA VAL A 203 6.06 4.78 30.03
C VAL A 203 6.37 6.22 30.48
N LEU A 204 6.43 7.16 29.54
CA LEU A 204 6.87 8.54 29.76
C LEU A 204 5.73 9.54 29.92
N VAL A 205 4.48 9.06 29.94
CA VAL A 205 3.28 9.90 30.08
C VAL A 205 3.26 10.65 31.42
N ASN A 206 3.86 10.05 32.46
CA ASN A 206 3.97 10.65 33.79
C ASN A 206 5.41 11.11 34.08
N PRO A 207 5.60 12.12 34.95
CA PRO A 207 6.93 12.53 35.39
C PRO A 207 7.74 11.36 35.95
N LEU A 208 9.00 11.26 35.51
CA LEU A 208 9.91 10.22 35.98
C LEU A 208 10.42 10.57 37.37
N SER A 209 10.13 9.71 38.35
CA SER A 209 10.61 9.84 39.74
C SER A 209 11.87 8.99 40.02
N GLY A 210 12.53 8.49 38.97
CA GLY A 210 13.66 7.55 39.05
C GLY A 210 13.55 6.47 37.96
N ASN A 211 14.29 5.37 38.14
CA ASN A 211 14.38 4.27 37.18
C ASN A 211 13.00 3.81 36.69
N VAL A 212 12.79 3.84 35.37
CA VAL A 212 11.54 3.39 34.77
C VAL A 212 11.41 1.88 34.79
N LYS A 213 10.17 1.38 34.91
CA LYS A 213 9.86 -0.02 34.59
C LYS A 213 9.95 -0.18 33.06
N PRO A 214 10.94 -0.91 32.52
CA PRO A 214 11.17 -0.90 31.09
C PRO A 214 10.04 -1.60 30.31
N LYS A 215 9.61 -0.97 29.21
CA LYS A 215 8.67 -1.50 28.21
C LYS A 215 9.07 -1.03 26.82
N GLY A 216 8.59 -1.73 25.79
CA GLY A 216 8.90 -1.41 24.41
C GLY A 216 10.39 -1.48 24.12
N LEU A 217 10.93 -0.46 23.46
CA LEU A 217 12.35 -0.28 23.18
C LEU A 217 13.25 -0.16 24.43
N PHE A 218 12.68 0.06 25.62
CA PHE A 218 13.44 0.05 26.88
C PHE A 218 13.69 -1.38 27.40
N THR A 219 13.16 -2.41 26.74
CA THR A 219 13.41 -3.82 27.05
C THR A 219 14.17 -4.47 25.89
N PRO A 220 15.11 -5.40 26.13
CA PRO A 220 15.80 -6.10 25.05
C PRO A 220 14.83 -6.84 24.13
N ILE A 221 14.93 -6.58 22.84
CA ILE A 221 14.20 -7.30 21.79
C ILE A 221 14.98 -8.54 21.39
N ALA A 222 14.25 -9.65 21.19
CA ALA A 222 14.83 -10.95 20.92
C ALA A 222 15.67 -10.95 19.63
N MET A 223 16.86 -11.57 19.68
CA MET A 223 17.76 -11.67 18.54
C MET A 223 17.19 -12.50 17.39
N ASN A 224 16.35 -13.48 17.72
CA ASN A 224 15.75 -14.42 16.79
C ASN A 224 14.33 -13.99 16.36
N ARG A 225 13.91 -12.75 16.64
CA ARG A 225 12.63 -12.23 16.15
C ARG A 225 12.64 -12.19 14.63
N THR A 226 11.56 -12.68 14.03
CA THR A 226 11.32 -12.76 12.60
C THR A 226 10.10 -11.94 12.21
N CYS A 227 9.88 -11.72 10.92
CA CYS A 227 8.68 -11.05 10.41
C CYS A 227 7.37 -11.80 10.72
N ASP A 228 7.42 -13.09 11.05
CA ASP A 228 6.23 -13.83 11.50
C ASP A 228 5.83 -13.47 12.95
N ASP A 229 6.75 -12.86 13.70
CA ASP A 229 6.53 -12.34 15.05
C ASP A 229 6.10 -10.85 15.02
N LEU A 230 5.88 -10.30 13.82
CA LEU A 230 5.46 -8.92 13.59
C LEU A 230 4.01 -8.90 13.08
N GLU A 231 3.29 -7.85 13.47
CA GLU A 231 2.01 -7.50 12.85
C GLU A 231 2.25 -6.77 11.53
N LEU A 232 2.73 -7.51 10.52
CA LEU A 232 2.91 -6.95 9.17
C LEU A 232 1.58 -6.87 8.45
N THR A 233 1.18 -5.65 8.10
CA THR A 233 0.07 -5.43 7.19
C THR A 233 0.54 -5.73 5.77
N LEU A 234 -0.02 -6.77 5.15
CA LEU A 234 0.29 -7.08 3.76
C LEU A 234 -0.29 -5.99 2.83
N PRO A 235 0.40 -5.62 1.74
CA PRO A 235 1.55 -6.31 1.14
C PRO A 235 2.96 -5.82 1.57
N ASN A 236 3.12 -5.27 2.77
CA ASN A 236 4.42 -4.79 3.22
C ASN A 236 5.52 -5.87 3.14
N LEU A 237 6.71 -5.47 2.67
CA LEU A 237 7.84 -6.38 2.50
C LEU A 237 8.60 -6.59 3.80
N CYS A 238 9.09 -7.80 4.00
CA CYS A 238 9.91 -8.17 5.16
C CYS A 238 11.40 -8.06 4.86
N VAL A 239 12.14 -7.28 5.64
CA VAL A 239 13.60 -7.12 5.49
C VAL A 239 14.42 -8.35 5.98
N CYS A 240 13.80 -9.29 6.70
CA CYS A 240 14.52 -10.44 7.23
C CYS A 240 14.98 -11.38 6.11
N LYS A 241 16.30 -11.61 6.06
CA LYS A 241 16.92 -12.56 5.12
C LYS A 241 16.26 -13.94 5.22
N GLY A 242 15.81 -14.46 4.09
CA GLY A 242 15.25 -15.80 3.98
C GLY A 242 13.82 -15.96 4.51
N TRP A 243 13.12 -14.84 4.79
CA TRP A 243 11.69 -14.91 5.10
C TRP A 243 10.85 -15.38 3.90
N ASP A 244 11.24 -14.94 2.70
CA ASP A 244 10.79 -15.47 1.44
C ASP A 244 11.97 -15.74 0.50
N ALA A 245 11.71 -16.47 -0.58
CA ALA A 245 12.69 -16.80 -1.59
C ALA A 245 12.22 -16.30 -2.97
N PRO A 246 13.13 -15.77 -3.81
CA PRO A 246 12.82 -15.54 -5.22
C PRO A 246 12.37 -16.85 -5.89
N ALA A 247 11.37 -16.74 -6.76
CA ALA A 247 10.92 -17.83 -7.61
C ALA A 247 11.09 -17.46 -9.10
N ASP A 248 11.14 -18.48 -9.95
CA ASP A 248 11.35 -18.29 -11.39
C ASP A 248 10.18 -17.53 -12.03
N ASN A 249 10.52 -16.55 -12.87
CA ASN A 249 9.56 -15.82 -13.68
C ASN A 249 9.20 -16.62 -14.94
N ASP A 250 8.45 -17.70 -14.74
CA ASP A 250 8.08 -18.62 -15.81
C ASP A 250 6.56 -18.82 -15.96
N THR A 251 6.18 -19.52 -17.02
CA THR A 251 4.78 -19.71 -17.39
C THR A 251 3.96 -20.54 -16.39
N SER A 252 4.60 -21.23 -15.44
CA SER A 252 3.90 -21.99 -14.39
C SER A 252 3.22 -21.08 -13.36
N ARG A 253 3.61 -19.80 -13.29
CA ARG A 253 3.02 -18.79 -12.39
C ARG A 253 1.88 -17.99 -13.02
N ILE A 254 1.66 -18.11 -14.34
CA ILE A 254 0.52 -17.48 -15.04
C ILE A 254 -0.84 -17.77 -14.37
N PRO A 255 -1.18 -19.01 -13.95
CA PRO A 255 -2.46 -19.28 -13.29
C PRO A 255 -2.67 -18.49 -11.99
N ILE A 256 -1.60 -18.19 -11.25
CA ILE A 256 -1.64 -17.38 -10.03
C ILE A 256 -1.86 -15.91 -10.38
N ALA A 257 -1.13 -15.40 -11.38
CA ALA A 257 -1.27 -14.03 -11.86
C ALA A 257 -2.67 -13.75 -12.44
N GLU A 258 -3.18 -14.66 -13.27
CA GLU A 258 -4.54 -14.64 -13.81
C GLU A 258 -5.60 -14.71 -12.71
N PHE A 259 -5.39 -15.55 -11.68
CA PHE A 259 -6.28 -15.61 -10.53
C PHE A 259 -6.32 -14.25 -9.82
N ALA A 260 -5.16 -13.66 -9.52
CA ALA A 260 -5.09 -12.37 -8.84
C ALA A 260 -5.78 -11.26 -9.65
N MET A 261 -5.43 -11.10 -10.93
CA MET A 261 -6.04 -10.10 -11.81
C MET A 261 -7.53 -10.34 -12.04
N GLY A 262 -7.95 -11.60 -12.17
CA GLY A 262 -9.35 -11.97 -12.26
C GLY A 262 -10.14 -11.57 -11.02
N GLN A 263 -9.58 -11.77 -9.82
CA GLN A 263 -10.20 -11.32 -8.57
C GLN A 263 -10.26 -9.78 -8.48
N LEU A 264 -9.21 -9.05 -8.88
CA LEU A 264 -9.24 -7.59 -8.92
C LEU A 264 -10.28 -7.06 -9.91
N ASN A 265 -10.35 -7.66 -11.10
CA ASN A 265 -11.37 -7.32 -12.09
C ASN A 265 -12.78 -7.61 -11.57
N ASN A 266 -13.02 -8.74 -10.89
CA ASN A 266 -14.31 -8.99 -10.26
C ASN A 266 -14.67 -7.93 -9.20
N ARG A 267 -13.68 -7.45 -8.43
CA ARG A 267 -13.90 -6.35 -7.46
C ARG A 267 -14.26 -5.04 -8.18
N LEU A 268 -13.56 -4.70 -9.27
CA LEU A 268 -13.85 -3.53 -10.09
C LEU A 268 -15.25 -3.59 -10.70
N GLU A 269 -15.62 -4.72 -11.32
CA GLU A 269 -16.92 -4.90 -11.98
C GLU A 269 -18.10 -4.82 -10.98
N ASN A 270 -17.88 -5.13 -9.70
CA ASN A 270 -18.89 -4.97 -8.65
C ASN A 270 -19.08 -3.51 -8.19
N GLN A 271 -18.14 -2.61 -8.51
CA GLN A 271 -18.21 -1.19 -8.15
C GLN A 271 -18.81 -0.33 -9.27
N ILE A 272 -18.81 -0.83 -10.51
CA ILE A 272 -19.35 -0.11 -11.67
C ILE A 272 -20.88 -0.12 -11.62
N GLN A 273 -21.47 1.07 -11.52
CA GLN A 273 -22.94 1.24 -11.48
C GLN A 273 -23.56 1.28 -12.88
N ASN A 274 -22.89 1.95 -13.83
CA ASN A 274 -23.35 2.08 -15.21
C ASN A 274 -22.34 1.49 -16.21
N ILE A 275 -22.60 0.25 -16.62
CA ILE A 275 -21.80 -0.50 -17.60
C ILE A 275 -21.68 0.20 -18.97
N TYR A 276 -22.65 1.05 -19.34
CA TYR A 276 -22.70 1.70 -20.65
C TYR A 276 -21.88 2.99 -20.71
N GLU A 277 -21.56 3.56 -19.54
CA GLU A 277 -20.79 4.82 -19.40
C GLU A 277 -19.48 4.60 -18.65
N ARG A 278 -19.02 3.35 -18.54
CA ARG A 278 -17.80 3.04 -17.80
C ARG A 278 -16.56 3.67 -18.44
N SER A 279 -15.74 4.26 -17.59
CA SER A 279 -14.46 4.88 -17.94
C SER A 279 -13.28 4.05 -17.43
N CYS A 280 -13.41 3.45 -16.25
CA CYS A 280 -12.44 2.51 -15.71
C CYS A 280 -12.45 1.21 -16.54
N GLN A 281 -11.27 0.85 -17.01
CA GLN A 281 -11.05 -0.30 -17.87
C GLN A 281 -10.77 -1.54 -17.03
N ARG A 282 -11.11 -2.70 -17.60
CA ARG A 282 -10.69 -3.99 -17.08
C ARG A 282 -9.16 -4.04 -17.09
N LEU A 283 -8.56 -4.48 -15.99
CA LEU A 283 -7.13 -4.67 -15.87
C LEU A 283 -6.69 -5.82 -16.78
N GLN A 284 -5.93 -5.50 -17.83
CA GLN A 284 -5.40 -6.46 -18.80
C GLN A 284 -3.92 -6.70 -18.51
N PRO A 285 -3.54 -7.89 -18.02
CA PRO A 285 -2.15 -8.15 -17.65
C PRO A 285 -1.26 -8.31 -18.89
N LEU A 286 -0.15 -7.59 -18.90
CA LEU A 286 0.87 -7.61 -19.94
C LEU A 286 1.95 -8.66 -19.63
N TRP A 287 2.51 -8.58 -18.42
CA TRP A 287 3.58 -9.45 -17.92
C TRP A 287 3.67 -9.35 -16.39
N PHE A 288 4.50 -10.18 -15.76
CA PHE A 288 4.70 -10.20 -14.31
C PHE A 288 6.18 -10.42 -13.97
N GLU A 289 6.56 -10.06 -12.74
CA GLU A 289 7.94 -10.17 -12.24
C GLU A 289 8.00 -10.19 -10.70
N ASN A 290 9.22 -10.16 -10.15
CA ASN A 290 9.49 -10.07 -8.72
C ASN A 290 8.74 -11.11 -7.88
N ILE A 291 8.68 -12.34 -8.40
CA ILE A 291 7.95 -13.42 -7.76
C ILE A 291 8.72 -13.89 -6.54
N ARG A 292 8.03 -13.94 -5.41
CA ARG A 292 8.58 -14.45 -4.16
C ARG A 292 7.62 -15.43 -3.52
N GLU A 293 8.17 -16.50 -2.99
CA GLU A 293 7.41 -17.60 -2.40
C GLU A 293 7.89 -17.87 -0.98
N ARG A 294 6.94 -18.18 -0.10
CA ARG A 294 7.22 -18.67 1.26
C ARG A 294 6.11 -19.60 1.71
N ASN A 295 6.44 -20.52 2.62
CA ASN A 295 5.43 -21.32 3.31
C ASN A 295 5.06 -20.63 4.63
N SER A 296 3.76 -20.51 4.89
CA SER A 296 3.24 -20.08 6.18
C SER A 296 3.73 -21.01 7.29
N LYS A 297 4.36 -20.46 8.32
CA LYS A 297 4.78 -21.25 9.50
C LYS A 297 3.60 -21.82 10.31
N LYS A 298 2.39 -21.26 10.15
CA LYS A 298 1.21 -21.66 10.92
C LYS A 298 0.57 -22.95 10.40
N ASP A 299 0.48 -23.09 9.08
CA ASP A 299 -0.30 -24.15 8.43
C ASP A 299 0.35 -24.72 7.16
N GLY A 300 1.56 -24.28 6.80
CA GLY A 300 2.31 -24.76 5.64
C GLY A 300 1.75 -24.30 4.29
N THR A 301 0.78 -23.39 4.27
CA THR A 301 0.22 -22.86 3.01
C THR A 301 1.27 -22.07 2.23
N LEU A 302 1.25 -22.20 0.90
CA LEU A 302 2.17 -21.49 0.02
C LEU A 302 1.64 -20.06 -0.19
N ILE A 303 2.45 -19.07 0.14
CA ILE A 303 2.18 -17.67 -0.15
C ILE A 303 3.09 -17.22 -1.28
N THR A 304 2.48 -16.80 -2.39
CA THR A 304 3.17 -16.25 -3.55
C THR A 304 2.85 -14.77 -3.65
N SER A 305 3.87 -13.91 -3.65
CA SER A 305 3.76 -12.51 -4.05
C SER A 305 4.40 -12.27 -5.41
N MET A 306 3.87 -11.32 -6.17
CA MET A 306 4.40 -10.94 -7.47
C MET A 306 3.91 -9.56 -7.88
N ASP A 307 4.62 -8.94 -8.82
CA ASP A 307 4.18 -7.72 -9.49
C ASP A 307 3.57 -8.08 -10.83
N ILE A 308 2.42 -7.49 -11.13
CA ILE A 308 1.72 -7.67 -12.40
C ILE A 308 1.60 -6.31 -13.06
N ARG A 309 2.08 -6.24 -14.30
CA ARG A 309 2.13 -5.02 -15.11
C ARG A 309 0.91 -4.99 -16.03
N VAL A 310 0.19 -3.88 -16.00
CA VAL A 310 -0.97 -3.63 -16.88
C VAL A 310 -0.75 -2.36 -17.67
N GLN A 311 -1.43 -2.21 -18.80
CA GLN A 311 -1.35 -0.98 -19.57
C GLN A 311 -1.91 0.20 -18.76
N ALA A 312 -1.17 1.31 -18.71
CA ALA A 312 -1.63 2.55 -18.08
C ALA A 312 -2.54 3.36 -19.04
N GLY A 313 -3.38 4.21 -18.46
CA GLY A 313 -4.19 5.19 -19.20
C GLY A 313 -3.40 6.43 -19.60
N ASP A 314 -4.02 7.32 -20.37
CA ASP A 314 -3.37 8.52 -20.92
C ASP A 314 -3.32 9.73 -19.97
N VAL A 315 -3.87 9.58 -18.75
CA VAL A 315 -3.86 10.62 -17.70
C VAL A 315 -2.59 10.63 -16.86
N VAL A 316 -1.75 9.60 -16.96
CA VAL A 316 -0.52 9.46 -16.18
C VAL A 316 0.72 9.42 -17.09
N PRO A 317 1.91 9.81 -16.58
CA PRO A 317 3.14 9.80 -17.38
C PRO A 317 3.71 8.39 -17.61
N GLN A 318 3.45 7.44 -16.72
CA GLN A 318 3.92 6.06 -16.88
C GLN A 318 3.15 5.32 -17.99
N ARG A 319 3.81 4.36 -18.65
CA ARG A 319 3.19 3.52 -19.70
C ARG A 319 2.49 2.28 -19.15
N GLU A 320 2.94 1.81 -18.00
CA GLU A 320 2.44 0.61 -17.35
C GLU A 320 2.15 0.92 -15.89
N ASP A 321 1.05 0.39 -15.39
CA ASP A 321 0.73 0.38 -13.97
C ASP A 321 1.14 -0.94 -13.34
N VAL A 322 1.63 -0.87 -12.10
CA VAL A 322 2.17 -2.03 -11.39
C VAL A 322 1.28 -2.37 -10.19
N PHE A 323 0.78 -3.59 -10.20
CA PHE A 323 -0.01 -4.15 -9.10
C PHE A 323 0.81 -5.21 -8.39
N HIS A 324 1.13 -4.96 -7.12
CA HIS A 324 1.69 -5.98 -6.26
C HIS A 324 0.56 -6.81 -5.67
N VAL A 325 0.62 -8.13 -5.84
CA VAL A 325 -0.42 -9.05 -5.36
C VAL A 325 0.17 -10.11 -4.45
N VAL A 326 -0.60 -10.53 -3.46
CA VAL A 326 -0.26 -11.65 -2.57
C VAL A 326 -1.37 -12.69 -2.64
N VAL A 327 -1.04 -13.88 -3.13
CA VAL A 327 -1.95 -15.01 -3.28
C VAL A 327 -1.51 -16.14 -2.36
N MET A 328 -2.43 -16.63 -1.55
CA MET A 328 -2.24 -17.85 -0.77
C MET A 328 -2.81 -19.04 -1.55
N THR A 329 -2.06 -20.14 -1.58
CA THR A 329 -2.42 -21.42 -2.20
C THR A 329 -2.36 -22.52 -1.15
N ARG A 330 -3.45 -23.28 -1.02
CA ARG A 330 -3.54 -24.44 -0.15
C ARG A 330 -3.85 -25.67 -0.97
N GLU A 331 -2.87 -26.55 -1.09
CA GLU A 331 -3.01 -27.81 -1.81
C GLU A 331 -3.28 -28.94 -0.83
N MET A 332 -4.41 -29.64 -1.02
CA MET A 332 -4.77 -30.81 -0.22
C MET A 332 -4.65 -32.09 -1.05
N LEU A 333 -4.13 -33.15 -0.42
CA LEU A 333 -3.91 -34.43 -1.08
C LEU A 333 -5.25 -35.04 -1.50
N GLY A 334 -5.34 -35.48 -2.75
CA GLY A 334 -6.58 -36.07 -3.31
C GLY A 334 -7.58 -35.03 -3.85
N GLU A 335 -7.38 -33.74 -3.58
CA GLU A 335 -8.22 -32.69 -4.12
C GLU A 335 -7.66 -32.07 -5.39
N ASN A 336 -8.54 -31.65 -6.28
CA ASN A 336 -8.16 -30.93 -7.49
C ASN A 336 -8.15 -29.40 -7.27
N SER A 337 -8.57 -28.91 -6.11
CA SER A 337 -8.56 -27.48 -5.75
C SER A 337 -7.22 -27.07 -5.14
N LEU A 338 -6.79 -25.85 -5.46
CA LEU A 338 -5.66 -25.16 -4.85
C LEU A 338 -6.11 -24.16 -3.78
N GLN A 339 -7.44 -24.04 -3.57
CA GLN A 339 -8.06 -23.13 -2.61
C GLN A 339 -7.38 -21.75 -2.57
N MET A 340 -7.13 -21.19 -3.76
CA MET A 340 -6.42 -19.94 -3.91
C MET A 340 -7.25 -18.80 -3.34
N THR A 341 -6.57 -17.89 -2.64
CA THR A 341 -7.18 -16.68 -2.09
C THR A 341 -6.29 -15.48 -2.35
N LEU A 342 -6.89 -14.39 -2.83
CA LEU A 342 -6.19 -13.11 -2.95
C LEU A 342 -6.17 -12.47 -1.57
N VAL A 343 -5.04 -12.60 -0.88
CA VAL A 343 -4.84 -12.14 0.50
C VAL A 343 -4.79 -10.62 0.56
N SER A 344 -4.01 -10.01 -0.32
CA SER A 344 -3.88 -8.56 -0.41
C SER A 344 -3.40 -8.15 -1.80
N PHE A 345 -3.58 -6.87 -2.12
CA PHE A 345 -2.96 -6.23 -3.26
C PHE A 345 -2.66 -4.78 -2.93
N ASP A 346 -1.72 -4.18 -3.64
CA ASP A 346 -1.53 -2.74 -3.67
C ASP A 346 -1.11 -2.30 -5.07
N ARG A 347 -1.37 -1.03 -5.39
CA ARG A 347 -0.94 -0.42 -6.64
C ARG A 347 0.28 0.45 -6.36
N LEU A 348 1.41 0.08 -6.94
CA LEU A 348 2.71 0.72 -6.67
C LEU A 348 2.92 1.99 -7.49
N THR A 349 2.25 2.12 -8.63
CA THR A 349 2.32 3.30 -9.49
C THR A 349 1.34 4.38 -9.04
N LEU A 350 1.69 5.65 -9.28
CA LEU A 350 0.85 6.79 -8.94
C LEU A 350 -0.52 6.68 -9.61
N PHE A 351 -1.59 6.78 -8.81
CA PHE A 351 -2.95 6.55 -9.28
C PHE A 351 -3.94 7.69 -8.98
N LEU A 352 -3.57 8.68 -8.16
CA LEU A 352 -4.47 9.78 -7.81
C LEU A 352 -4.94 10.59 -9.04
N THR A 353 -4.11 10.70 -10.09
CA THR A 353 -4.46 11.40 -11.33
C THR A 353 -5.62 10.73 -12.09
N TYR A 354 -5.90 9.44 -11.86
CA TYR A 354 -7.07 8.79 -12.45
C TYR A 354 -8.40 9.34 -11.91
N ALA A 355 -8.40 10.08 -10.79
CA ALA A 355 -9.60 10.77 -10.31
C ALA A 355 -10.22 11.72 -11.35
N GLU A 356 -9.44 12.17 -12.33
CA GLU A 356 -9.92 13.01 -13.43
C GLU A 356 -10.85 12.29 -14.41
N CYS A 357 -10.76 10.96 -14.51
CA CYS A 357 -11.53 10.14 -15.46
C CYS A 357 -12.24 8.94 -14.83
N ALA A 358 -12.05 8.69 -13.53
CA ALA A 358 -12.59 7.51 -12.89
C ALA A 358 -14.12 7.54 -12.80
N ASP A 359 -14.72 6.36 -12.88
CA ASP A 359 -16.15 6.19 -12.63
C ASP A 359 -16.49 6.54 -11.18
N ASN A 360 -17.66 7.15 -10.98
CA ASN A 360 -18.10 7.54 -9.64
C ASN A 360 -18.26 6.32 -8.73
N GLY A 361 -17.65 6.38 -7.54
CA GLY A 361 -17.70 5.32 -6.54
C GLY A 361 -16.75 4.15 -6.76
N VAL A 362 -15.94 4.15 -7.83
CA VAL A 362 -14.89 3.15 -8.04
C VAL A 362 -13.66 3.49 -7.21
N ASP A 363 -13.05 2.48 -6.60
CA ASP A 363 -11.76 2.58 -5.94
C ASP A 363 -10.67 2.97 -6.95
N LEU A 364 -10.08 4.16 -6.76
CA LEU A 364 -9.03 4.69 -7.63
C LEU A 364 -7.82 3.76 -7.74
N LYS A 365 -7.54 2.91 -6.74
CA LYS A 365 -6.46 1.92 -6.82
C LYS A 365 -6.73 0.88 -7.91
N LEU A 366 -7.99 0.59 -8.23
CA LEU A 366 -8.39 -0.37 -9.26
C LEU A 366 -8.68 0.28 -10.62
N CYS A 367 -8.86 1.59 -10.68
CA CYS A 367 -9.23 2.27 -11.91
C CYS A 367 -8.02 2.59 -12.81
N VAL A 368 -8.12 2.18 -14.06
CA VAL A 368 -7.29 2.67 -15.17
C VAL A 368 -8.23 3.24 -16.23
N CYS A 369 -8.10 4.52 -16.56
CA CYS A 369 -8.98 5.20 -17.50
C CYS A 369 -8.22 6.22 -18.35
N SER A 370 -8.88 6.74 -19.40
CA SER A 370 -8.31 7.71 -20.34
C SER A 370 -9.21 8.94 -20.46
N ARG A 371 -8.65 10.12 -20.76
CA ARG A 371 -9.42 11.36 -20.99
C ARG A 371 -10.28 11.26 -22.25
N LYS A 372 -9.81 10.51 -23.26
CA LYS A 372 -10.46 10.36 -24.56
C LYS A 372 -11.52 9.24 -24.55
N GLY A 373 -12.54 9.38 -23.70
CA GLY A 373 -13.84 8.73 -23.85
C GLY A 373 -14.02 7.32 -23.29
N THR A 374 -15.29 6.97 -23.10
CA THR A 374 -15.81 5.67 -22.64
C THR A 374 -15.35 4.55 -23.55
N HIS A 375 -14.58 3.61 -23.00
CA HIS A 375 -14.08 2.46 -23.76
C HIS A 375 -15.21 1.44 -23.96
N LYS A 376 -15.64 1.28 -25.22
CA LYS A 376 -16.31 0.05 -25.64
C LYS A 376 -15.36 -1.11 -25.41
N MET A 377 -15.88 -2.23 -24.92
CA MET A 377 -15.13 -3.45 -24.68
C MET A 377 -14.31 -3.81 -25.95
N SER A 378 -12.98 -3.64 -25.87
CA SER A 378 -12.09 -3.71 -27.03
C SER A 378 -12.14 -5.10 -27.67
N GLU A 379 -12.20 -5.15 -29.00
CA GLU A 379 -12.06 -6.39 -29.80
C GLU A 379 -10.67 -7.03 -29.69
N HIS A 380 -9.69 -6.31 -29.11
CA HIS A 380 -8.30 -6.74 -28.98
C HIS A 380 -7.94 -7.03 -27.51
N MET A 381 -8.66 -7.98 -26.89
CA MET A 381 -8.30 -8.43 -25.55
C MET A 381 -7.09 -9.38 -25.63
N VAL A 382 -6.04 -9.05 -24.88
CA VAL A 382 -4.82 -9.85 -24.80
C VAL A 382 -4.39 -9.94 -23.34
N HIS A 383 -4.16 -11.16 -22.85
CA HIS A 383 -3.54 -11.42 -21.55
C HIS A 383 -2.21 -12.10 -21.80
N PHE A 384 -1.10 -11.58 -21.25
CA PHE A 384 0.23 -12.19 -21.39
C PHE A 384 0.60 -12.56 -22.85
N GLY A 385 0.22 -11.70 -23.80
CA GLY A 385 0.44 -11.92 -25.24
C GLY A 385 -0.47 -12.97 -25.90
N GLN A 386 -1.42 -13.57 -25.17
CA GLN A 386 -2.35 -14.58 -25.68
C GLN A 386 -3.74 -13.99 -25.95
N ARG A 387 -4.39 -14.49 -27.00
CA ARG A 387 -5.77 -14.15 -27.35
C ARG A 387 -6.75 -15.19 -26.78
N PRO A 388 -7.98 -14.79 -26.44
CA PRO A 388 -8.95 -15.72 -25.89
C PRO A 388 -9.58 -16.60 -26.98
N VAL A 389 -10.08 -17.75 -26.55
CA VAL A 389 -11.02 -18.59 -27.31
C VAL A 389 -12.42 -18.38 -26.72
N VAL A 390 -13.39 -18.05 -27.56
CA VAL A 390 -14.75 -17.69 -27.12
C VAL A 390 -15.75 -18.76 -27.54
N ARG A 391 -16.51 -19.28 -26.56
CA ARG A 391 -17.61 -20.24 -26.79
C ARG A 391 -18.94 -19.61 -26.38
N LYS A 392 -19.90 -19.56 -27.29
CA LYS A 392 -21.28 -19.10 -27.00
C LYS A 392 -21.99 -20.06 -26.06
N LEU A 393 -22.75 -19.52 -25.12
CA LEU A 393 -23.52 -20.27 -24.12
C LEU A 393 -25.03 -20.16 -24.39
N ASN A 394 -25.76 -21.22 -24.07
CA ASN A 394 -27.22 -21.29 -24.11
C ASN A 394 -27.84 -20.89 -25.48
N ASN A 395 -27.15 -21.18 -26.59
CA ASN A 395 -27.52 -20.76 -27.95
C ASN A 395 -27.76 -19.25 -28.12
N THR A 396 -27.24 -18.43 -27.20
CA THR A 396 -27.33 -16.97 -27.30
C THR A 396 -26.09 -16.41 -27.99
N ASN A 397 -26.24 -15.29 -28.71
CA ASN A 397 -25.11 -14.60 -29.31
C ASN A 397 -24.39 -13.64 -28.34
N CYS A 398 -24.91 -13.45 -27.13
CA CYS A 398 -24.46 -12.42 -26.19
C CYS A 398 -23.97 -12.96 -24.83
N LEU A 399 -24.10 -14.25 -24.52
CA LEU A 399 -23.49 -14.86 -23.33
C LEU A 399 -22.34 -15.79 -23.75
N TRP A 400 -21.13 -15.50 -23.29
CA TRP A 400 -19.91 -16.17 -23.73
C TRP A 400 -19.14 -16.77 -22.56
N LEU A 401 -18.60 -17.97 -22.75
CA LEU A 401 -17.49 -18.52 -21.98
C LEU A 401 -16.20 -18.13 -22.71
N ILE A 402 -15.34 -17.39 -22.03
CA ILE A 402 -14.04 -16.97 -22.51
C ILE A 402 -13.01 -17.91 -21.88
N THR A 403 -12.16 -18.52 -22.71
CA THR A 403 -11.03 -19.34 -22.30
C THR A 403 -9.74 -18.68 -22.73
N TRP A 404 -8.84 -18.45 -21.80
CA TRP A 404 -7.51 -17.92 -22.04
C TRP A 404 -6.48 -19.04 -22.02
N PRO A 405 -5.99 -19.51 -23.18
CA PRO A 405 -4.99 -20.57 -23.24
C PRO A 405 -3.57 -20.03 -23.04
N PHE A 406 -2.82 -20.65 -22.14
CA PHE A 406 -1.43 -20.30 -21.85
C PHE A 406 -0.51 -21.51 -21.92
N ALA A 407 0.79 -21.26 -22.12
CA ALA A 407 1.85 -22.27 -22.06
C ALA A 407 1.53 -23.55 -22.87
N LYS A 408 1.13 -23.40 -24.13
CA LYS A 408 0.68 -24.51 -25.01
C LYS A 408 -0.47 -25.33 -24.39
N ASN A 409 -1.47 -24.64 -23.85
CA ASN A 409 -2.67 -25.18 -23.18
C ASN A 409 -2.40 -25.97 -21.88
N THR A 410 -1.22 -25.81 -21.27
CA THR A 410 -0.93 -26.42 -19.96
C THR A 410 -1.46 -25.60 -18.79
N SER A 411 -1.82 -24.34 -19.04
CA SER A 411 -2.57 -23.48 -18.14
C SER A 411 -3.71 -22.81 -18.89
N ASN A 412 -4.85 -22.63 -18.22
CA ASN A 412 -6.01 -21.97 -18.81
C ASN A 412 -6.74 -21.12 -17.76
N THR A 413 -7.32 -20.00 -18.18
CA THR A 413 -8.24 -19.21 -17.35
C THR A 413 -9.61 -19.16 -17.99
N TYR A 414 -10.66 -19.19 -17.17
CA TYR A 414 -12.05 -19.16 -17.62
C TYR A 414 -12.78 -17.96 -17.05
N GLU A 415 -13.50 -17.25 -17.92
CA GLU A 415 -14.34 -16.11 -17.58
C GLU A 415 -15.71 -16.23 -18.28
N VAL A 416 -16.72 -15.55 -17.74
CA VAL A 416 -18.04 -15.47 -18.37
C VAL A 416 -18.37 -14.02 -18.67
N ALA A 417 -18.63 -13.73 -19.95
CA ALA A 417 -19.05 -12.42 -20.41
C ALA A 417 -20.54 -12.43 -20.75
N ASN A 418 -21.29 -11.46 -20.22
CA ASN A 418 -22.68 -11.22 -20.57
C ASN A 418 -22.80 -9.88 -21.29
N LEU A 419 -22.86 -9.92 -22.61
CA LEU A 419 -23.04 -8.77 -23.48
C LEU A 419 -24.51 -8.54 -23.84
N CYS A 420 -25.44 -9.24 -23.19
CA CYS A 420 -26.86 -9.04 -23.40
C CYS A 420 -27.32 -7.73 -22.74
N HIS A 421 -28.34 -7.06 -23.30
CA HIS A 421 -28.75 -5.72 -22.83
C HIS A 421 -29.53 -5.70 -21.51
N SER A 422 -30.34 -6.72 -21.23
CA SER A 422 -31.27 -6.68 -20.08
C SER A 422 -31.39 -7.99 -19.31
N GLN A 423 -30.72 -9.04 -19.75
CA GLN A 423 -30.84 -10.36 -19.13
C GLN A 423 -29.65 -10.66 -18.22
N THR A 424 -29.91 -10.89 -16.95
CA THR A 424 -28.94 -11.47 -16.01
C THR A 424 -28.97 -12.99 -16.12
N TYR A 425 -27.80 -13.64 -16.09
CA TYR A 425 -27.69 -15.09 -16.11
C TYR A 425 -27.05 -15.62 -14.84
N ARG A 426 -27.51 -16.78 -14.39
CA ARG A 426 -26.80 -17.61 -13.43
C ARG A 426 -26.11 -18.73 -14.21
N VAL A 427 -24.78 -18.74 -14.20
CA VAL A 427 -23.96 -19.69 -14.94
C VAL A 427 -23.20 -20.57 -13.96
N LYS A 428 -23.50 -21.86 -13.96
CA LYS A 428 -22.78 -22.86 -13.17
C LYS A 428 -21.79 -23.58 -14.07
N ILE A 429 -20.52 -23.57 -13.67
CA ILE A 429 -19.40 -24.12 -14.43
C ILE A 429 -18.83 -25.30 -13.66
N TYR A 430 -18.64 -26.42 -14.36
CA TYR A 430 -18.16 -27.67 -13.77
C TYR A 430 -17.35 -28.48 -14.77
N VAL A 431 -16.62 -29.47 -14.27
CA VAL A 431 -15.75 -30.34 -15.09
C VAL A 431 -16.11 -31.79 -14.82
N LYS A 432 -16.38 -32.57 -15.89
CA LYS A 432 -16.83 -33.97 -15.78
C LYS A 432 -15.67 -34.97 -15.66
N LYS A 433 -14.52 -34.67 -16.26
CA LYS A 433 -13.32 -35.51 -16.24
C LYS A 433 -12.11 -34.66 -15.90
N VAL A 434 -11.41 -35.02 -14.85
CA VAL A 434 -10.19 -34.33 -14.40
C VAL A 434 -9.10 -35.38 -14.23
N SER A 435 -7.94 -35.16 -14.82
CA SER A 435 -6.75 -35.95 -14.54
C SER A 435 -5.53 -35.03 -14.61
N TYR A 436 -4.70 -35.05 -13.56
CA TYR A 436 -3.43 -34.32 -13.50
C TYR A 436 -3.57 -32.79 -13.65
N ILE A 437 -4.66 -32.23 -13.14
CA ILE A 437 -5.00 -30.80 -13.25
C ILE A 437 -5.41 -30.28 -11.87
N LYS A 438 -5.05 -29.03 -11.60
CA LYS A 438 -5.41 -28.31 -10.40
C LYS A 438 -6.13 -27.00 -10.77
N PHE A 439 -7.20 -26.68 -10.04
CA PHE A 439 -8.03 -25.50 -10.21
C PHE A 439 -7.74 -24.50 -9.10
N SER A 440 -7.86 -23.21 -9.38
CA SER A 440 -7.69 -22.16 -8.37
C SER A 440 -8.72 -22.25 -7.24
N CYS A 441 -9.90 -22.83 -7.49
CA CYS A 441 -10.97 -22.97 -6.50
C CYS A 441 -11.65 -24.34 -6.57
N GLU A 442 -12.56 -24.58 -5.63
CA GLU A 442 -13.44 -25.74 -5.68
C GLU A 442 -14.47 -25.61 -6.82
N LEU A 443 -14.83 -26.75 -7.42
CA LEU A 443 -15.82 -26.85 -8.47
C LEU A 443 -16.98 -27.73 -8.01
N PRO A 444 -18.23 -27.45 -8.44
CA PRO A 444 -18.62 -26.44 -9.43
C PRO A 444 -18.60 -25.00 -8.89
N VAL A 445 -18.31 -24.02 -9.75
CA VAL A 445 -18.47 -22.58 -9.43
C VAL A 445 -19.77 -22.05 -10.04
N THR A 446 -20.44 -21.14 -9.36
CA THR A 446 -21.66 -20.49 -9.86
C THR A 446 -21.49 -18.99 -9.87
N LEU A 447 -21.69 -18.37 -11.03
CA LEU A 447 -21.58 -16.93 -11.24
C LEU A 447 -22.95 -16.34 -11.55
N THR A 448 -23.28 -15.18 -10.97
CA THR A 448 -24.40 -14.35 -11.44
C THR A 448 -23.81 -13.22 -12.27
N VAL A 449 -24.04 -13.25 -13.59
CA VAL A 449 -23.43 -12.32 -14.55
C VAL A 449 -24.50 -11.37 -15.06
N THR A 450 -24.45 -10.11 -14.64
CA THR A 450 -25.35 -9.04 -15.07
C THR A 450 -25.02 -8.58 -16.50
N PRO A 451 -25.96 -7.91 -17.19
CA PRO A 451 -25.70 -7.24 -18.46
C PRO A 451 -24.39 -6.43 -18.42
N GLY A 452 -23.62 -6.46 -19.50
CA GLY A 452 -22.36 -5.73 -19.69
C GLY A 452 -21.14 -6.24 -18.92
N ASN A 453 -21.29 -7.22 -18.02
CA ASN A 453 -20.19 -7.65 -17.14
C ASN A 453 -19.39 -8.82 -17.72
N VAL A 454 -18.11 -8.85 -17.37
CA VAL A 454 -17.22 -10.00 -17.56
C VAL A 454 -16.71 -10.44 -16.20
N LEU A 455 -17.01 -11.67 -15.77
CA LEU A 455 -16.61 -12.19 -14.47
C LEU A 455 -15.60 -13.33 -14.62
N PHE A 456 -14.49 -13.22 -13.91
CA PHE A 456 -13.54 -14.31 -13.73
C PHE A 456 -14.18 -15.45 -12.95
N ALA A 457 -13.99 -16.69 -13.44
CA ALA A 457 -14.48 -17.90 -12.80
C ALA A 457 -13.36 -18.61 -12.02
N PHE A 458 -12.34 -19.09 -12.73
CA PHE A 458 -11.21 -19.81 -12.14
C PHE A 458 -10.05 -19.92 -13.14
N SER A 459 -8.84 -20.12 -12.60
CA SER A 459 -7.66 -20.49 -13.38
C SER A 459 -7.29 -21.95 -13.14
N VAL A 460 -6.53 -22.52 -14.07
CA VAL A 460 -6.21 -23.94 -14.12
C VAL A 460 -4.75 -24.13 -14.46
N ARG A 461 -4.09 -25.05 -13.76
CA ARG A 461 -2.72 -25.49 -14.05
C ARG A 461 -2.62 -27.00 -14.19
N LYS A 462 -1.82 -27.45 -15.14
CA LYS A 462 -1.40 -28.84 -15.24
C LYS A 462 -0.49 -29.18 -14.06
N HIS A 463 -0.79 -30.29 -13.37
CA HIS A 463 -0.05 -30.74 -12.19
C HIS A 463 1.19 -31.57 -12.55
N ILE A 464 1.12 -32.40 -13.61
CA ILE A 464 2.23 -33.26 -14.04
C ILE A 464 2.55 -33.02 -15.51
N SER A 465 3.70 -32.41 -15.80
CA SER A 465 4.09 -31.89 -17.12
C SER A 465 4.11 -32.93 -18.25
N TYR A 466 4.42 -34.19 -17.96
CA TYR A 466 4.61 -35.26 -18.96
C TYR A 466 3.33 -35.94 -19.47
N TRP A 467 2.19 -35.82 -18.76
CA TRP A 467 0.97 -36.55 -19.13
C TRP A 467 0.05 -35.72 -20.02
N ASN A 468 -0.62 -36.33 -21.00
CA ASN A 468 -1.66 -35.64 -21.76
C ASN A 468 -2.85 -35.30 -20.86
N THR A 469 -3.22 -34.02 -20.86
CA THR A 469 -4.35 -33.51 -20.07
C THR A 469 -5.46 -33.08 -21.00
N HIS A 470 -6.69 -33.52 -20.72
CA HIS A 470 -7.90 -33.04 -21.39
C HIS A 470 -8.81 -32.42 -20.34
N ILE A 471 -9.24 -31.17 -20.57
CA ILE A 471 -10.19 -30.47 -19.70
C ILE A 471 -11.45 -30.24 -20.51
N GLU A 472 -12.56 -30.82 -20.05
CA GLU A 472 -13.87 -30.59 -20.63
C GLU A 472 -14.71 -29.72 -19.68
N VAL A 473 -14.69 -28.41 -19.92
CA VAL A 473 -15.50 -27.45 -19.16
C VAL A 473 -16.94 -27.45 -19.66
N ASN A 474 -17.85 -27.81 -18.77
CA ASN A 474 -19.29 -27.86 -18.98
C ASN A 474 -19.96 -26.69 -18.25
N THR A 475 -21.10 -26.23 -18.78
CA THR A 475 -21.84 -25.07 -18.25
C THR A 475 -23.34 -25.34 -18.21
N GLU A 476 -23.97 -25.04 -17.09
CA GLU A 476 -25.43 -24.95 -16.92
C GLU A 476 -25.80 -23.46 -16.83
N VAL A 477 -26.81 -23.03 -17.60
CA VAL A 477 -27.22 -21.62 -17.69
C VAL A 477 -28.69 -21.48 -17.33
N GLU A 478 -28.97 -20.64 -16.35
CA GLU A 478 -30.32 -20.26 -15.93
C GLU A 478 -30.51 -18.76 -16.16
N LYS A 479 -31.68 -18.38 -16.69
CA LYS A 479 -32.10 -16.96 -16.77
C LYS A 479 -32.61 -16.54 -15.40
N LYS A 480 -32.21 -15.35 -14.95
CA LYS A 480 -32.66 -14.75 -13.69
C LYS A 480 -33.68 -13.64 -13.93
#